data_AF-A0A6L8A461-F1
#
_entry.id   AF-A0A6L8A461-F1
#
_cell.length_a   1.000
_cell.length_b   1.000
_cell.length_c   1.000
_cell.angle_alpha   90.00
_cell.angle_beta   90.00
_cell.angle_gamma   90.00
#
_symmetry.space_group_name_H-M   'P 1'
#
loop_
_entity.id
_entity.type
_entity.pdbx_description
1 polymer ?
#
loop_
_entity_poly.entity_id
_entity_poly.type
_entity_poly.pdbx_seq_one_letter_code
_entity_poly.pdbx_strand_id
1 'polypeptide(L)' 'MGDATVRLQRVSLELMLEPGPLLEPIEEALAQHGAPLRWAITACTALPGGQRWIRLEAVVLHGAP' A
#
# COMPACT_ATOMS: atom_id res chain seq x y z
N MET A 1 -13.61 -20.49 -20.60
CA MET A 1 -12.83 -19.25 -20.48
C MET A 1 -13.47 -18.49 -19.33
N GLY A 2 -12.95 -18.68 -18.12
CA GLY A 2 -13.56 -18.07 -16.93
C GLY A 2 -13.23 -16.59 -16.93
N ASP A 3 -14.24 -15.73 -16.85
CA ASP A 3 -14.05 -14.31 -16.60
C ASP A 3 -13.16 -14.15 -15.38
N ALA A 4 -11.93 -13.65 -15.56
CA ALA A 4 -11.15 -13.17 -14.44
C ALA A 4 -11.93 -12.00 -13.84
N THR A 5 -12.68 -12.25 -12.77
CA THR A 5 -13.48 -11.22 -12.13
C THR A 5 -12.54 -10.21 -11.50
N VAL A 6 -12.38 -9.07 -12.18
CA VAL A 6 -11.69 -7.91 -11.67
C VAL A 6 -12.47 -7.37 -10.47
N ARG A 7 -11.81 -7.28 -9.31
CA ARG A 7 -12.42 -6.86 -8.05
C ARG A 7 -11.68 -5.68 -7.45
N LEU A 8 -12.43 -4.67 -7.03
CA LEU A 8 -11.90 -3.59 -6.19
C LEU A 8 -11.88 -4.03 -4.73
N GLN A 9 -10.75 -3.80 -4.06
CA GLN A 9 -10.57 -4.09 -2.65
C GLN A 9 -10.05 -2.85 -1.92
N ARG A 10 -10.66 -2.52 -0.77
CA ARG A 10 -10.10 -1.55 0.17
C ARG A 10 -9.05 -2.24 1.03
N VAL A 11 -7.92 -1.58 1.24
CA VAL A 11 -6.81 -2.07 2.05
C VAL A 11 -6.43 -0.99 3.05
N SER A 12 -6.24 -1.36 4.31
CA SER A 12 -5.66 -0.51 5.34
C SER A 12 -4.38 -1.19 5.83
N LEU A 13 -3.24 -0.53 5.70
CA LEU A 13 -1.94 -1.07 6.12
C LEU A 13 -1.28 -0.16 7.15
N GLU A 14 -0.46 -0.78 7.98
CA GLU A 14 0.49 -0.12 8.85
C GLU A 14 1.88 -0.61 8.47
N LEU A 15 2.80 0.32 8.21
CA LEU A 15 4.16 0.00 7.75
C LEU A 15 5.18 0.66 8.65
N MET A 16 6.25 -0.06 8.94
CA MET A 16 7.49 0.50 9.48
C MET A 16 8.44 0.73 8.31
N LEU A 17 8.82 1.98 8.09
CA LEU A 17 9.65 2.38 6.96
C LEU A 17 11.03 2.83 7.46
N GLU A 18 12.05 2.31 6.82
CA GLU A 18 13.43 2.73 7.03
C GLU A 18 13.65 4.18 6.53
N PRO A 19 14.73 4.84 6.98
CA PRO A 19 15.12 6.15 6.45
C PRO A 19 15.30 6.09 4.92
N GLY A 20 14.72 7.05 4.20
CA GLY A 20 14.76 7.06 2.74
C GLY A 20 13.45 7.48 2.06
N PRO A 21 13.36 7.29 0.73
CA PRO A 21 12.14 7.51 -0.04
C PRO A 21 10.99 6.61 0.43
N LEU A 22 9.78 7.16 0.41
CA LEU A 22 8.59 6.43 0.90
C LEU A 22 7.86 5.65 -0.19
N LEU A 23 7.99 6.09 -1.44
CA LEU A 23 7.12 5.64 -2.53
C LEU A 23 7.30 4.15 -2.82
N GLU A 24 8.52 3.72 -3.12
CA GLU A 24 8.86 2.34 -3.46
C GLU A 24 8.39 1.32 -2.41
N PRO A 25 8.73 1.44 -1.11
CA PRO A 25 8.27 0.47 -0.12
C PRO A 25 6.75 0.48 0.11
N ILE A 26 6.07 1.62 -0.11
CA ILE A 26 4.61 1.68 -0.06
C ILE A 26 4.00 0.95 -1.26
N GLU A 27 4.52 1.16 -2.48
CA GLU A 27 4.06 0.51 -3.69
C GLU A 27 4.29 -1.00 -3.63
N GLU A 28 5.45 -1.45 -3.15
CA GLU A 28 5.76 -2.86 -2.92
C GLU A 28 4.80 -3.50 -1.89
N ALA A 29 4.51 -2.80 -0.78
CA ALA A 29 3.56 -3.27 0.20
C ALA A 29 2.14 -3.39 -0.38
N LEU A 30 1.70 -2.42 -1.18
CA LEU A 30 0.39 -2.44 -1.82
C LEU A 30 0.28 -3.51 -2.91
N ALA A 31 1.35 -3.74 -3.68
CA ALA A 31 1.41 -4.74 -4.75
C ALA A 31 1.14 -6.16 -4.24
N GLN A 32 1.44 -6.45 -2.97
CA GLN A 32 1.10 -7.72 -2.31
C GLN A 32 -0.42 -7.95 -2.19
N HIS A 33 -1.23 -6.89 -2.29
CA HIS A 33 -2.69 -6.94 -2.22
C HIS A 33 -3.37 -6.75 -3.58
N GLY A 34 -2.64 -6.33 -4.62
CA GLY A 34 -3.15 -6.04 -5.96
C GLY A 34 -2.55 -4.76 -6.55
N ALA A 35 -3.00 -4.38 -7.75
CA ALA A 35 -2.52 -3.16 -8.39
C ALA A 35 -3.14 -1.91 -7.71
N PRO A 36 -2.36 -1.02 -7.07
CA PRO A 36 -2.92 0.15 -6.40
C PRO A 36 -3.49 1.15 -7.43
N LEU A 37 -4.73 1.57 -7.21
CA LEU A 37 -5.39 2.60 -8.03
C LEU A 37 -5.31 3.98 -7.38
N ARG A 38 -5.46 4.01 -6.05
CA ARG A 38 -5.29 5.20 -5.21
C ARG A 38 -4.92 4.79 -3.80
N TRP A 39 -4.15 5.61 -3.13
CA TRP A 39 -3.83 5.43 -1.73
C TRP A 39 -3.51 6.78 -1.09
N ALA A 40 -3.61 6.83 0.24
CA ALA A 40 -3.23 8.00 1.02
C ALA A 40 -2.65 7.54 2.36
N ILE A 41 -1.61 8.24 2.82
CA ILE A 41 -1.12 8.11 4.20
C ILE A 41 -2.09 8.84 5.11
N THR A 42 -2.72 8.12 6.03
CA THR A 42 -3.70 8.65 6.99
C THR A 42 -3.08 8.93 8.37
N ALA A 43 -1.92 8.35 8.67
CA ALA A 43 -1.11 8.72 9.82
C ALA A 43 0.38 8.52 9.51
N CYS A 44 1.24 9.38 10.07
CA CYS A 44 2.69 9.29 9.94
C CYS A 44 3.35 9.76 11.23
N THR A 45 4.15 8.89 11.84
CA THR A 45 4.89 9.16 13.06
C THR A 45 6.37 8.94 12.80
N ALA A 46 7.17 9.99 13.00
CA ALA A 46 8.63 9.87 12.97
C ALA A 46 9.13 9.16 14.23
N LEU A 47 10.06 8.23 14.06
CA LEU A 47 10.71 7.47 15.11
C LEU A 47 12.21 7.81 15.17
N PRO A 48 12.91 7.47 16.27
CA PRO A 48 14.35 7.63 16.35
C PRO A 48 15.08 6.97 15.17
N GLY A 49 16.22 7.53 14.77
CA GLY A 49 17.00 7.01 13.64
C GLY A 49 16.43 7.33 12.26
N GLY A 50 15.34 8.12 12.16
CA GLY A 50 14.75 8.53 10.87
C GLY A 50 13.74 7.53 10.29
N GLN A 51 13.48 6.45 11.03
CA GLN A 51 12.40 5.52 10.73
C GLN A 51 11.05 6.21 10.85
N ARG A 52 10.05 5.70 10.12
CA ARG A 52 8.69 6.22 10.12
C ARG A 52 7.71 5.08 10.25
N TRP A 53 6.84 5.15 11.24
CA TRP A 53 5.63 4.31 11.23
C TRP A 53 4.53 5.08 10.51
N ILE A 54 3.91 4.45 9.53
CA ILE A 54 2.80 5.04 8.78
C ILE A 54 1.57 4.14 8.80
N ARG A 55 0.40 4.76 8.71
CA ARG A 55 -0.85 4.09 8.35
C ARG A 55 -1.30 4.62 6.99
N LEU A 56 -1.75 3.72 6.14
CA LEU A 56 -2.26 4.05 4.81
C LEU A 56 -3.59 3.36 4.52
N GLU A 57 -4.42 4.04 3.75
CA GLU A 57 -5.63 3.47 3.16
C GLU A 57 -5.51 3.48 1.64
N ALA A 58 -5.88 2.38 1.01
CA ALA A 58 -5.76 2.18 -0.42
C ALA A 58 -7.00 1.51 -1.02
N VAL A 59 -7.18 1.72 -2.31
CA VAL A 59 -8.03 0.89 -3.17
C VAL A 59 -7.12 0.20 -4.17
N VAL A 60 -7.17 -1.12 -4.19
CA VAL A 60 -6.39 -1.96 -5.10
C VAL A 60 -7.34 -2.72 -6.04
N LEU A 61 -6.83 -3.01 -7.23
CA LEU A 61 -7.47 -3.86 -8.22
C LEU A 61 -6.89 -5.28 -8.10
N HIS A 62 -7.75 -6.25 -7.86
CA HIS A 62 -7.38 -7.65 -7.73
C HIS A 62 -8.02 -8.45 -8.88
N GLY A 63 -7.19 -9.13 -9.67
CA GLY A 63 -7.60 -9.88 -10.86
C GLY A 63 -6.48 -9.87 -11.90
N ALA A 64 -6.26 -11.01 -12.55
CA ALA A 64 -5.34 -11.08 -13.69
C ALA A 64 -6.01 -10.47 -14.94
N PRO A 65 -5.26 -9.79 -15.82
CA PRO A 65 -5.70 -9.63 -17.21
C PRO A 65 -5.89 -10.99 -17.90
#